data_AF-A0A0Q4FZ11-F1
#
_entry.id   AF-A0A0Q4FZ11-F1
#
_cell.length_a   1.000
_cell.length_b   1.000
_cell.length_c   1.000
_cell.angle_alpha   90.00
_cell.angle_beta   90.00
_cell.angle_gamma   90.00
#
_symmetry.space_group_name_H-M   'P 1'
#
loop_
_entity.id
_entity.type
_entity.pdbx_description
1 polymer ?
#
loop_
_entity_poly.entity_id
_entity_poly.type
_entity_poly.pdbx_seq_one_letter_code
_entity_poly.pdbx_strand_id
1 'polypeptide(L)' 'MTIIAHPKNKKQEAAVEAVLKALNVSFQKEEESPYNPEFVAKVKERSANAENGNATRIKDPKNIWESIL' A
#
# COMPACT_ATOMS: atom_id res chain seq x y z
N MET A 1 5.93 3.70 19.52
CA MET A 1 5.67 5.04 18.96
C MET A 1 6.39 5.10 17.63
N THR A 2 5.70 5.51 16.55
CA THR A 2 6.24 5.54 15.19
C THR A 2 6.25 6.97 14.69
N ILE A 3 7.36 7.40 14.08
CA ILE A 3 7.51 8.73 13.47
C ILE A 3 7.68 8.53 11.97
N ILE A 4 6.84 9.19 11.17
CA ILE A 4 6.90 9.15 9.70
C ILE A 4 7.29 10.54 9.21
N ALA A 5 8.34 10.62 8.40
CA ALA A 5 8.81 11.86 7.78
C ALA A 5 8.47 11.86 6.28
N HIS A 6 7.93 12.96 5.77
CA HIS A 6 7.61 13.14 4.34
C HIS A 6 8.54 14.18 3.69
N PRO A 7 9.81 13.83 3.41
CA PRO A 7 10.74 14.72 2.72
C PRO A 7 10.22 15.03 1.31
N LYS A 8 10.27 16.30 0.90
CA LYS A 8 9.76 16.76 -0.40
C LYS A 8 10.78 16.64 -1.53
N ASN A 9 12.05 16.37 -1.21
CA ASN A 9 13.13 16.24 -2.17
C ASN A 9 14.29 15.41 -1.60
N LYS A 10 15.17 14.95 -2.51
CA LYS A 10 16.34 14.10 -2.17
C LYS A 10 17.30 14.71 -1.16
N LYS A 11 17.42 16.05 -1.12
CA LYS A 11 18.30 16.72 -0.13
C LYS A 11 17.73 16.59 1.28
N GLN A 12 16.41 16.76 1.44
CA GLN A 12 15.74 16.59 2.72
C GLN A 12 15.80 15.14 3.19
N GLU A 13 15.60 14.17 2.28
CA GLU A 13 15.73 12.74 2.61
C GLU A 13 17.14 12.41 3.14
N ALA A 14 18.19 12.87 2.44
CA ALA A 14 19.58 12.63 2.86
C ALA A 14 19.90 13.28 4.22
N ALA A 15 19.33 14.46 4.50
CA ALA A 15 19.51 15.13 5.79
C ALA A 15 18.84 14.35 6.93
N VAL A 16 17.60 13.87 6.74
CA VAL A 16 16.88 13.04 7.73
C VAL A 16 17.65 11.74 7.97
N GLU A 17 18.13 11.09 6.92
CA GLU A 17 18.93 9.87 7.03
C GLU A 17 20.21 10.08 7.85
N ALA A 18 20.92 11.18 7.62
CA ALA A 18 22.14 11.51 8.37
C ALA A 18 21.86 11.73 9.86
N VAL A 19 20.77 12.42 10.20
CA VAL A 19 20.36 12.63 11.60
C VAL A 19 20.00 11.31 12.27
N LEU A 20 19.19 10.46 11.62
CA LEU A 20 18.79 9.16 12.19
C LEU A 20 20.00 8.24 12.41
N LYS A 21 20.96 8.21 11.48
CA LYS A 21 22.23 7.48 11.64
C LYS A 21 23.06 8.02 12.80
N ALA A 22 23.18 9.35 12.93
CA ALA A 22 23.93 9.97 14.01
C ALA A 22 23.33 9.66 15.40
N LEU A 23 22.00 9.49 15.46
CA LEU A 23 21.27 9.08 16.66
C LEU A 23 21.26 7.57 16.89
N ASN A 24 21.89 6.78 16.00
CA ASN A 24 21.90 5.33 16.01
C ASN A 24 20.47 4.72 16.06
N VAL A 25 19.53 5.36 15.37
CA VAL A 25 18.14 4.92 15.28
C VAL A 25 17.99 4.04 14.04
N SER A 26 17.37 2.87 14.20
CA SER A 26 16.98 2.03 13.07
C SER A 26 15.80 2.67 12.33
N PHE A 27 15.89 2.70 11.00
CA PHE A 27 14.82 3.22 10.16
C PHE A 27 14.64 2.36 8.91
N GLN A 28 13.44 2.44 8.34
CA GLN A 28 13.09 1.79 7.09
C GLN A 28 12.66 2.89 6.11
N LYS A 29 13.13 2.78 4.87
CA LYS A 29 12.62 3.60 3.78
C LYS A 29 11.47 2.83 3.14
N GLU A 30 10.27 3.38 3.24
CA GLU A 30 9.17 2.91 2.40
C GLU A 30 9.38 3.51 1.02
N GLU A 31 9.59 2.66 0.02
CA GLU A 31 9.53 3.11 -1.37
C GLU A 31 8.11 3.58 -1.66
N GLU A 32 8.01 4.67 -2.40
CA GLU A 32 6.71 5.16 -2.84
C GLU A 32 6.02 4.05 -3.63
N SER A 33 4.81 3.66 -3.20
CA SER A 33 4.08 2.59 -3.88
C SER A 33 3.90 2.99 -5.34
N PRO A 34 4.22 2.12 -6.31
CA PRO A 34 3.99 2.43 -7.72
C PRO A 34 2.49 2.54 -8.04
N TYR A 35 1.62 2.19 -7.10
CA TYR A 35 0.18 2.21 -7.26
C TYR A 35 -0.44 3.49 -6.73
N ASN A 36 -1.39 4.03 -7.50
CA ASN A 36 -2.19 5.16 -7.10
C ASN A 36 -2.88 4.91 -5.73
N PRO A 37 -2.86 5.86 -4.79
CA PRO A 37 -3.45 5.68 -3.46
C PRO A 37 -4.94 5.33 -3.46
N GLU A 38 -5.74 5.88 -4.37
CA GLU A 38 -7.17 5.55 -4.51
C GLU A 38 -7.37 4.12 -4.99
N PHE A 39 -6.50 3.64 -5.88
CA PHE A 39 -6.49 2.24 -6.27
C PHE A 39 -6.19 1.33 -5.07
N VAL A 40 -5.17 1.65 -4.27
CA VAL A 40 -4.85 0.90 -3.05
C VAL A 40 -6.02 0.90 -2.06
N ALA A 41 -6.68 2.04 -1.87
CA ALA A 41 -7.84 2.16 -1.01
C ALA A 41 -9.00 1.24 -1.47
N LYS A 42 -9.31 1.26 -2.78
CA LYS A 42 -10.35 0.41 -3.38
C LYS A 42 -10.03 -1.08 -3.22
N VAL A 43 -8.77 -1.48 -3.40
CA VAL A 43 -8.36 -2.89 -3.19
C VAL A 43 -8.59 -3.31 -1.74
N LYS A 44 -8.13 -2.50 -0.78
CA LYS A 44 -8.32 -2.78 0.66
C LYS A 44 -9.79 -2.90 1.04
N GLU A 45 -10.63 -2.02 0.52
CA GLU A 45 -12.07 -2.07 0.73
C GLU A 45 -12.69 -3.37 0.18
N ARG A 46 -12.32 -3.78 -1.04
CA ARG A 46 -12.84 -5.00 -1.66
C ARG A 46 -12.34 -6.26 -0.93
N SER A 47 -11.11 -6.27 -0.44
CA SER A 47 -10.58 -7.34 0.40
C SER A 47 -11.42 -7.50 1.68
N ALA A 48 -11.66 -6.41 2.41
CA ALA A 48 -12.49 -6.46 3.62
C ALA A 48 -13.93 -6.91 3.32
N ASN A 49 -14.51 -6.48 2.20
CA ASN A 49 -15.83 -6.95 1.77
C ASN A 49 -15.84 -8.46 1.50
N ALA A 50 -14.81 -8.98 0.83
CA ALA A 50 -14.70 -10.41 0.55
C ALA A 50 -14.55 -11.24 1.84
N GLU A 51 -13.76 -10.77 2.80
CA GLU A 51 -13.64 -11.40 4.13
C GLU A 51 -14.97 -11.41 4.89
N ASN A 52 -15.79 -10.37 4.72
CA ASN A 52 -17.14 -10.29 5.27
C ASN A 52 -18.18 -11.10 4.48
N GLY A 53 -17.77 -11.86 3.45
CA GLY A 53 -18.66 -12.69 2.65
C GLY A 53 -19.39 -11.96 1.52
N ASN A 54 -19.14 -10.66 1.33
CA ASN A 54 -19.70 -9.85 0.23
C ASN A 54 -18.89 -10.08 -1.06
N ALA A 55 -18.79 -11.33 -1.50
CA ALA A 55 -18.10 -11.75 -2.71
C ALA A 55 -19.01 -12.53 -3.66
N THR A 56 -18.83 -12.33 -4.95
CA THR A 56 -19.53 -13.11 -5.98
C THR A 56 -18.71 -14.36 -6.30
N ARG A 57 -19.28 -15.54 -6.09
CA ARG A 57 -18.64 -16.81 -6.48
C ARG A 57 -18.93 -17.12 -7.93
N ILE A 58 -17.88 -17.27 -8.73
CA ILE A 58 -18.00 -17.72 -10.12
C ILE A 58 -18.29 -19.22 -10.13
N LYS A 59 -19.36 -19.61 -10.82
CA LYS A 59 -19.84 -21.00 -10.86
C LYS A 59 -19.05 -21.86 -11.86
N ASP A 60 -18.72 -21.29 -13.02
CA ASP A 60 -17.88 -21.94 -14.03
C ASP A 60 -16.55 -21.19 -14.19
N PRO A 61 -15.46 -21.70 -13.59
CA PRO A 61 -14.13 -21.09 -13.73
C PRO A 61 -13.61 -21.12 -15.18
N LYS A 62 -14.15 -21.96 -16.06
CA LYS A 62 -13.76 -22.05 -17.46
C LYS A 62 -14.48 -21.03 -18.34
N ASN A 63 -15.61 -20.49 -17.88
CA ASN A 63 -16.36 -19.45 -18.56
C ASN A 63 -16.73 -18.31 -17.60
N ILE A 64 -15.71 -17.59 -17.15
CA ILE A 64 -15.89 -16.49 -16.21
C ILE A 64 -16.61 -15.29 -16.83
N TRP A 65 -16.49 -15.09 -18.15
CA TRP A 65 -16.96 -13.91 -18.85
C TRP A 65 -18.48 -13.78 -18.85
N GLU A 66 -19.21 -14.89 -19.03
CA GLU A 66 -20.68 -14.91 -18.90
C GLU A 66 -21.17 -14.62 -17.48
N SER A 67 -20.31 -14.80 -16.48
CA SER A 67 -20.67 -14.60 -15.07
C SER A 67 -20.36 -13.19 -14.54
N ILE A 68 -19.63 -12.36 -15.30
CA ILE A 68 -19.17 -11.03 -14.87
C ILE A 68 -19.66 -9.88 -15.78
N LEU A 69 -20.30 -10.20 -16.90
CA LEU A 69 -21.03 -9.26 -17.77
C LEU A 69 -22.48 -9.12 -17.31
#